data_AF-A0AAE0FGP4-F1
#
_entry.id   AF-A0AAE0FGP4-F1
#
_cell.length_a   1.000
_cell.length_b   1.000
_cell.length_c   1.000
_cell.angle_alpha   90.00
_cell.angle_beta   90.00
_cell.angle_gamma   90.00
#
_symmetry.space_group_name_H-M   'P 1'
#
loop_
_entity.id
_entity.type
_entity.pdbx_description
1 polymer ?
#
loop_
_entity_poly.entity_id
_entity_poly.type
_entity_poly.pdbx_seq_one_letter_code
_entity_poly.pdbx_strand_id
1 'polypeptide(L)'
;MTIAASEGLGLGRSKVRMLQTERQNEQRRSLDRGETNPDEAYVFPVGVGMPGRVVQTGKHEWITNVQEEDEGDFLRKKVAIESGIKTVFCVSLGGGDVVEFGSKNALPEDYATIEVARGTKKHDMTGHPLMR
;
A
#
# COMPACT_ATOMS: atom_id res chain seq x y z
N MET A 1 -32.09 -36.38 8.92
CA MET A 1 -31.69 -34.97 8.78
C MET A 1 -30.70 -34.66 9.90
N THR A 2 -29.39 -34.65 9.60
CA THR A 2 -28.32 -33.88 10.28
C THR A 2 -27.10 -33.98 9.36
N ILE A 3 -26.73 -32.87 8.74
CA ILE A 3 -25.55 -32.75 7.88
C ILE A 3 -24.36 -32.51 8.81
N ALA A 4 -23.35 -33.37 8.72
CA ALA A 4 -22.09 -33.20 9.44
C ALA A 4 -21.37 -31.93 8.95
N ALA A 5 -20.95 -31.08 9.89
CA ALA A 5 -20.15 -29.90 9.63
C ALA A 5 -18.83 -30.32 8.98
N SER A 6 -18.59 -29.89 7.75
CA SER A 6 -17.29 -30.01 7.09
C SER A 6 -16.32 -29.04 7.76
N GLU A 7 -15.32 -29.59 8.45
CA GLU A 7 -14.19 -28.86 8.99
C GLU A 7 -13.45 -28.13 7.86
N GLY A 8 -13.47 -26.80 7.90
CA GLY A 8 -12.68 -25.96 7.02
C GLY A 8 -11.19 -26.16 7.33
N LEU A 9 -10.47 -26.74 6.37
CA LEU A 9 -9.01 -26.84 6.37
C LEU A 9 -8.40 -25.45 6.50
N GLY A 10 -7.92 -25.11 7.70
CA GLY A 10 -7.20 -23.87 7.96
C GLY A 10 -5.87 -23.86 7.22
N LEU A 11 -5.73 -23.05 6.16
CA LEU A 11 -4.44 -22.81 5.53
C LEU A 11 -3.52 -22.06 6.51
N GLY A 12 -2.37 -22.66 6.82
CA GLY A 12 -1.34 -22.04 7.65
C GLY A 12 -0.84 -20.70 7.06
N ARG A 13 -0.44 -19.77 7.95
CA ARG A 13 0.00 -18.40 7.64
C ARG A 13 0.99 -18.29 6.47
N SER A 14 1.93 -19.23 6.34
CA SER A 14 2.92 -19.25 5.26
C SER A 14 2.31 -19.55 3.89
N LYS A 15 1.27 -20.40 3.84
CA LYS A 15 0.57 -20.76 2.60
C LYS A 15 -0.37 -19.64 2.16
N VAL A 16 -0.97 -18.92 3.10
CA VAL A 16 -1.78 -17.72 2.83
C VAL A 16 -0.92 -16.63 2.19
N ARG A 17 0.28 -16.35 2.75
CA ARG A 17 1.23 -15.38 2.19
C ARG A 17 1.62 -15.75 0.75
N MET A 18 1.94 -17.02 0.49
CA MET A 18 2.31 -17.52 -0.84
C MET A 18 1.18 -17.35 -1.87
N LEU A 19 -0.05 -17.75 -1.54
CA LEU A 19 -1.21 -17.60 -2.44
C LEU A 19 -1.56 -16.14 -2.72
N GLN A 20 -1.35 -15.24 -1.75
CA GLN A 20 -1.54 -13.81 -1.95
C GLN A 20 -0.47 -13.22 -2.86
N THR A 21 0.79 -13.62 -2.68
CA THR A 21 1.89 -13.27 -3.59
C THR A 21 1.62 -13.78 -5.01
N GLU A 22 1.09 -15.00 -5.17
CA GLU A 22 0.72 -15.56 -6.48
C GLU A 22 -0.40 -14.75 -7.16
N ARG A 23 -1.49 -14.42 -6.44
CA ARG A 23 -2.56 -13.55 -6.99
C ARG A 23 -2.04 -12.17 -7.39
N GLN A 24 -1.15 -11.60 -6.58
CA GLN A 24 -0.54 -10.31 -6.90
C GLN A 24 0.39 -10.40 -8.11
N ASN A 25 1.14 -11.49 -8.24
CA ASN A 25 1.95 -11.76 -9.43
C ASN A 25 1.08 -11.97 -10.67
N GLU A 26 -0.10 -12.58 -10.54
CA GLU A 26 -1.07 -12.70 -11.64
C GLU A 26 -1.67 -11.35 -12.03
N GLN A 27 -2.14 -10.54 -11.06
CA GLN A 27 -2.60 -9.17 -11.33
C GLN A 27 -1.50 -8.35 -12.03
N ARG A 28 -0.25 -8.48 -11.57
CA ARG A 28 0.92 -7.85 -12.22
C ARG A 28 1.12 -8.31 -13.65
N ARG A 29 1.13 -9.62 -13.90
CA ARG A 29 1.30 -10.18 -15.24
C ARG A 29 0.17 -9.76 -16.17
N SER A 30 -1.04 -9.64 -15.64
CA SER A 30 -2.21 -9.20 -16.39
C SER A 30 -2.13 -7.71 -16.73
N LEU A 31 -1.63 -6.86 -15.83
CA LEU A 31 -1.26 -5.46 -16.13
C LEU A 31 -0.15 -5.37 -17.18
N ASP A 32 0.88 -6.20 -17.08
CA ASP A 32 2.00 -6.23 -18.04
C ASP A 32 1.57 -6.58 -19.45
N ARG A 33 0.59 -7.47 -19.58
CA ARG A 33 0.02 -7.91 -20.85
C ARG A 33 -1.08 -6.96 -21.37
N GLY A 34 -1.42 -5.90 -20.62
CA GLY A 34 -2.53 -5.01 -20.95
C GLY A 34 -3.90 -5.72 -20.93
N GLU A 35 -3.99 -6.84 -20.20
CA GLU A 35 -5.18 -7.69 -20.12
C GLU A 35 -6.15 -7.22 -19.03
N THR A 36 -5.65 -6.50 -18.02
CA THR A 36 -6.50 -5.81 -17.04
C THR A 36 -6.82 -4.40 -17.51
N ASN A 37 -8.08 -4.00 -17.43
CA ASN A 37 -8.45 -2.59 -17.53
C ASN A 37 -7.67 -1.82 -16.44
N PRO A 38 -7.02 -0.67 -16.71
CA PRO A 38 -6.37 0.16 -15.66
C PRO A 38 -7.29 0.56 -14.49
N ASP A 39 -8.60 0.38 -14.63
CA ASP A 39 -9.60 0.50 -13.56
C ASP A 39 -9.64 -0.70 -12.59
N GLU A 40 -8.90 -1.79 -12.84
CA GLU A 40 -8.76 -2.89 -11.88
C GLU A 40 -7.88 -2.45 -10.70
N ALA A 41 -8.54 -2.16 -9.59
CA ALA A 41 -7.91 -1.76 -8.35
C ALA A 41 -6.86 -2.79 -7.87
N TYR A 42 -5.67 -2.31 -7.53
CA TYR A 42 -4.74 -3.09 -6.72
C TYR A 42 -5.39 -3.41 -5.37
N VAL A 43 -5.48 -4.70 -5.04
CA VAL A 43 -5.92 -5.15 -3.72
C VAL A 43 -4.69 -5.52 -2.89
N PHE A 44 -4.55 -4.87 -1.73
CA PHE A 44 -3.46 -5.13 -0.78
C PHE A 44 -4.01 -5.80 0.47
N PRO A 45 -3.82 -7.12 0.63
CA PRO A 45 -4.11 -7.77 1.89
C PRO A 45 -3.31 -7.17 3.04
N VAL A 46 -3.86 -7.25 4.26
CA VAL A 46 -3.16 -6.81 5.47
C VAL A 46 -1.79 -7.51 5.58
N GLY A 47 -0.73 -6.72 5.74
CA GLY A 47 0.66 -7.15 5.80
C GLY A 47 1.36 -7.35 4.45
N VAL A 48 0.69 -7.11 3.32
CA VAL A 48 1.24 -7.36 1.98
C VAL A 48 1.33 -6.09 1.14
N GLY A 49 2.53 -5.80 0.62
CA GLY A 49 2.84 -4.52 -0.03
C GLY A 49 2.81 -3.35 0.95
N MET A 50 3.29 -2.18 0.50
CA MET A 50 3.38 -1.00 1.36
C MET A 50 2.03 -0.61 2.01
N PRO A 51 0.89 -0.52 1.29
CA PRO A 51 -0.40 -0.22 1.91
C PRO A 51 -0.82 -1.29 2.96
N GLY A 52 -0.65 -2.58 2.65
CA GLY A 52 -1.01 -3.66 3.56
C GLY A 52 -0.17 -3.67 4.83
N ARG A 53 1.14 -3.43 4.74
CA ARG A 53 2.04 -3.33 5.89
C ARG A 53 1.74 -2.11 6.76
N VAL A 54 1.40 -0.97 6.16
CA VAL A 54 0.95 0.23 6.88
C VAL A 54 -0.34 -0.04 7.65
N VAL A 55 -1.33 -0.73 7.06
CA VAL A 55 -2.54 -1.17 7.79
C VAL A 55 -2.18 -2.09 8.97
N GLN A 56 -1.31 -3.08 8.74
CA GLN A 56 -0.95 -4.06 9.77
C GLN A 56 -0.22 -3.42 10.96
N THR A 57 0.65 -2.46 10.71
CA THR A 57 1.54 -1.89 11.74
C THR A 57 1.02 -0.59 12.34
N GLY A 58 0.15 0.14 11.64
CA GLY A 58 -0.26 1.52 11.98
C GLY A 58 0.85 2.56 11.83
N LYS A 59 2.05 2.14 11.41
CA LYS A 59 3.21 3.01 11.16
C LYS A 59 3.21 3.46 9.71
N HIS A 60 3.74 4.65 9.44
CA HIS A 60 3.93 5.08 8.06
C HIS A 60 5.11 4.33 7.45
N GLU A 61 5.12 4.23 6.13
CA GLU A 61 6.28 3.80 5.36
C GLU A 61 6.64 4.89 4.36
N TRP A 62 7.94 5.09 4.13
CA TRP A 62 8.48 6.08 3.20
C TRP A 62 9.59 5.43 2.36
N ILE A 63 9.51 5.62 1.05
CA ILE A 63 10.55 5.19 0.11
C ILE A 63 10.94 6.41 -0.73
N THR A 64 12.18 6.86 -0.57
CA THR A 64 12.69 8.05 -1.27
C THR A 64 12.78 7.84 -2.78
N ASN A 65 13.20 6.64 -3.22
CA ASN A 65 13.26 6.28 -4.62
C ASN A 65 12.78 4.84 -4.88
N VAL A 66 11.48 4.68 -5.15
CA VAL A 66 10.87 3.37 -5.46
C VAL A 66 11.40 2.71 -6.73
N GLN A 67 12.11 3.44 -7.58
CA GLN A 67 12.73 2.88 -8.78
C GLN A 67 14.00 2.08 -8.45
N GLU A 68 14.60 2.31 -7.28
CA GLU A 68 15.78 1.60 -6.79
C GLU A 68 15.43 0.37 -5.94
N GLU A 69 14.20 0.28 -5.43
CA GLU A 69 13.74 -0.84 -4.61
C GLU A 69 13.55 -2.14 -5.40
N ASP A 70 13.69 -3.28 -4.75
CA ASP A 70 13.32 -4.56 -5.37
C ASP A 70 11.81 -4.63 -5.64
N GLU A 71 11.42 -5.27 -6.74
CA GLU A 71 10.01 -5.40 -7.15
C GLU A 71 9.15 -6.13 -6.09
N GLY A 72 9.78 -6.94 -5.23
CA GLY A 72 9.11 -7.61 -4.11
C GLY A 72 8.78 -6.68 -2.93
N ASP A 73 9.52 -5.58 -2.78
CA ASP A 73 9.38 -4.64 -1.66
C ASP A 73 8.40 -3.51 -2.00
N PHE A 74 8.36 -3.11 -3.28
CA PHE A 74 7.40 -2.16 -3.84
C PHE A 74 6.65 -2.73 -5.06
N LEU A 75 5.49 -3.33 -4.79
CA LEU A 75 4.67 -4.03 -5.79
C LEU A 75 4.16 -3.15 -6.95
N ARG A 76 4.19 -1.81 -6.80
CA ARG A 76 3.77 -0.84 -7.83
C ARG A 76 4.94 -0.28 -8.64
N LYS A 77 6.13 -0.88 -8.57
CA LYS A 77 7.37 -0.37 -9.18
C LYS A 77 7.23 -0.03 -10.66
N LYS A 78 6.63 -0.91 -11.47
CA LYS A 78 6.47 -0.67 -12.91
C LYS A 78 5.67 0.60 -13.20
N VAL A 79 4.48 0.73 -12.60
CA VAL A 79 3.62 1.92 -12.78
C VAL A 79 4.32 3.18 -12.29
N ALA A 80 5.08 3.09 -11.19
CA ALA A 80 5.87 4.21 -10.69
C ALA A 80 6.98 4.63 -11.68
N ILE A 81 7.71 3.68 -12.27
CA ILE A 81 8.71 3.94 -13.31
C ILE A 81 8.07 4.62 -14.52
N GLU A 82 6.99 4.05 -15.05
CA GLU A 82 6.28 4.58 -16.23
C GLU A 82 5.70 5.98 -15.99
N SER A 83 5.28 6.26 -14.76
CA SER A 83 4.75 7.57 -14.36
C SER A 83 5.84 8.57 -13.93
N GLY A 84 7.11 8.13 -13.84
CA GLY A 84 8.23 8.93 -13.36
C GLY A 84 8.20 9.24 -11.86
N ILE A 85 7.46 8.47 -11.06
CA ILE A 85 7.39 8.59 -9.60
C ILE A 85 8.68 8.04 -8.99
N LYS A 86 9.25 8.80 -8.05
CA LYS A 86 10.44 8.43 -7.27
C LYS A 86 10.08 8.24 -5.82
N THR A 87 9.54 9.24 -5.14
CA THR A 87 9.13 9.08 -3.74
C THR A 87 7.71 8.56 -3.65
N VAL A 88 7.52 7.56 -2.80
CA VAL A 88 6.20 7.10 -2.39
C VAL A 88 6.19 6.96 -0.88
N PHE A 89 5.12 7.42 -0.22
CA PHE A 89 4.91 7.17 1.19
C PHE A 89 3.44 6.87 1.47
N CYS A 90 3.19 6.11 2.54
CA CYS A 90 1.85 5.69 2.91
C CYS A 90 1.61 5.87 4.41
N VAL A 91 0.42 6.35 4.76
CA VAL A 91 -0.02 6.58 6.13
C VAL A 91 -1.36 5.88 6.37
N SER A 92 -1.54 5.31 7.56
CA SER A 92 -2.85 4.80 7.99
C SER A 92 -3.70 5.92 8.57
N LEU A 93 -4.99 5.93 8.21
CA LEU A 93 -6.00 6.81 8.79
C LEU A 93 -6.84 6.13 9.90
N GLY A 94 -6.53 4.87 10.22
CA GLY A 94 -7.33 4.04 11.11
C GLY A 94 -8.44 3.28 10.37
N GLY A 95 -9.11 2.33 11.05
CA GLY A 95 -10.24 1.58 10.47
C GLY A 95 -9.89 0.62 9.31
N GLY A 96 -8.61 0.48 8.96
CA GLY A 96 -8.15 -0.24 7.77
C GLY A 96 -7.87 0.68 6.58
N ASP A 97 -8.15 1.98 6.70
CA ASP A 97 -7.92 2.96 5.65
C ASP A 97 -6.46 3.43 5.61
N VAL A 98 -5.99 3.67 4.39
CA VAL A 98 -4.64 4.12 4.07
C VAL A 98 -4.66 5.14 2.93
N VAL A 99 -3.73 6.09 2.99
CA VAL A 99 -3.47 7.03 1.89
C VAL A 99 -2.04 6.84 1.44
N GLU A 100 -1.86 6.64 0.15
CA GLU A 100 -0.57 6.59 -0.53
C GLU A 100 -0.37 7.86 -1.35
N PHE A 101 0.81 8.46 -1.24
CA PHE A 101 1.22 9.65 -1.98
C PHE A 101 2.41 9.31 -2.88
N GLY A 102 2.46 9.92 -4.07
CA GLY A 102 3.56 9.77 -5.01
C GLY A 102 4.11 11.12 -5.46
N SER A 103 5.43 11.23 -5.59
CA SER A 103 6.14 12.40 -6.10
C SER A 103 7.15 12.00 -7.17
N LYS A 104 7.31 12.83 -8.21
CA LYS A 104 8.36 12.64 -9.24
C LYS A 104 9.76 13.05 -8.75
N ASN A 105 9.82 13.72 -7.60
CA ASN A 105 11.08 14.11 -6.96
C ASN A 105 11.48 13.05 -5.93
N ALA A 106 12.79 12.87 -5.74
CA ALA A 106 13.33 12.10 -4.63
C ALA A 106 13.39 13.00 -3.38
N LEU A 107 12.43 12.82 -2.48
CA LEU A 107 12.25 13.62 -1.28
C LEU A 107 12.72 12.82 -0.04
N PRO A 108 13.54 13.39 0.84
CA PRO A 108 13.87 12.76 2.11
C PRO A 108 12.62 12.64 2.98
N GLU A 109 12.62 11.64 3.87
CA GLU A 109 11.53 11.45 4.82
C GLU A 109 11.31 12.69 5.69
N ASP A 110 10.06 13.16 5.73
CA ASP A 110 9.66 14.33 6.51
C ASP A 110 8.46 14.02 7.41
N TYR A 111 8.72 14.02 8.72
CA TYR A 111 7.71 13.79 9.74
C TYR A 111 6.60 14.85 9.75
N ALA A 112 6.89 16.10 9.37
CA ALA A 112 5.85 17.13 9.31
C ALA A 112 4.82 16.80 8.23
N THR A 113 5.27 16.38 7.05
CA THR A 113 4.41 15.87 5.97
C THR A 113 3.57 14.69 6.42
N ILE A 114 4.15 13.74 7.16
CA ILE A 114 3.44 12.56 7.68
C ILE A 114 2.33 12.96 8.67
N GLU A 115 2.60 13.91 9.57
CA GLU A 115 1.60 14.39 10.54
C GLU A 115 0.44 15.14 9.87
N VAL A 116 0.74 15.95 8.85
CA VAL A 116 -0.29 16.62 8.04
C VAL A 116 -1.12 15.58 7.28
N ALA A 117 -0.48 14.61 6.64
CA ALA A 117 -1.17 13.55 5.89
C ALA A 117 -2.09 12.69 6.76
N ARG A 118 -1.71 12.43 8.02
CA ARG A 118 -2.56 11.72 9.00
C ARG A 118 -3.68 12.58 9.56
N GLY A 119 -3.69 13.89 9.30
CA GLY A 119 -4.62 14.84 9.92
C GLY A 119 -4.42 15.00 11.44
N THR A 120 -3.28 14.58 11.99
CA THR A 120 -2.98 14.74 13.43
C THR A 120 -2.62 16.19 13.76
N LYS A 121 -2.13 16.94 12.78
CA LYS A 121 -2.00 18.39 12.83
C LYS A 121 -3.19 19.06 12.15
N LYS A 122 -4.00 19.76 12.95
CA LYS A 122 -5.08 20.62 12.46
C LYS A 122 -4.46 21.91 11.94
N HIS A 123 -4.44 22.13 10.64
CA HIS A 123 -4.01 23.39 10.03
C HIS A 123 -5.16 23.97 9.19
N ASP A 124 -5.22 25.29 9.07
CA ASP A 124 -6.14 25.94 8.15
C ASP A 124 -5.69 25.74 6.68
N MET A 125 -6.52 26.18 5.74
CA MET A 125 -6.26 26.08 4.30
C MET A 125 -5.00 26.84 3.85
N THR A 126 -4.39 27.66 4.72
CA THR A 126 -3.16 28.42 4.47
C THR A 126 -1.92 27.79 5.13
N GLY A 127 -2.10 26.65 5.82
CA GLY A 127 -1.02 25.93 6.50
C GLY A 127 -0.70 26.45 7.90
N HIS A 128 -1.53 27.32 8.48
CA HIS A 128 -1.35 27.76 9.86
C HIS A 128 -2.02 26.80 10.85
N PRO A 129 -1.41 26.53 12.03
CA PRO A 129 -2.03 25.70 13.04
C PRO A 129 -3.38 26.26 13.49
N LEU A 130 -4.41 25.41 13.50
CA LEU A 130 -5.69 25.73 14.12
C LEU A 130 -5.46 25.79 15.63
N MET A 131 -5.41 27.02 16.17
CA MET A 131 -5.34 27.24 17.62
C MET A 131 -6.57 26.61 18.30
N ARG A 132 -6.35 25.99 19.46
CA ARG A 132 -7.42 25.38 20.28
C ARG A 132 -8.29 26.43 20.94
#